data_AF-A0AAV0YB47-F1
#
_entry.id   AF-A0AAV0YB47-F1
#
_cell.length_a   1.000
_cell.length_b   1.000
_cell.length_c   1.000
_cell.angle_alpha   90.00
_cell.angle_beta   90.00
_cell.angle_gamma   90.00
#
_symmetry.space_group_name_H-M   'P 1'
#
loop_
_entity.id
_entity.type
_entity.pdbx_description
1 polymer ?
#
loop_
_entity_poly.entity_id
_entity_poly.type
_entity_poly.pdbx_seq_one_letter_code
_entity_poly.pdbx_strand_id
1 'polypeptide(L)'
;MSKNHCTALAIHNSYLNDEVINAFLVIVKLQTSYFIPQNVLFYQTPLMYSAVENVDDFQILYDGSIGNYVIGHWLCVYYRNETKCPEVYDRPYHTLNDNLFEILDILYPSKSNVVFKSVIKQPDGYSCGVFAIAFATSLIFGRNPSDECYIIDYNNMICKTWTLRKKMG
;
A
#
# COMPACT_ATOMS: atom_id res chain seq x y z
N MET A 1 17.04 34.90 5.71
CA MET A 1 17.14 33.94 4.58
C MET A 1 17.12 32.54 5.18
N SER A 2 15.96 31.89 5.12
CA SER A 2 15.72 30.57 5.70
C SER A 2 16.41 29.50 4.86
N LYS A 3 17.38 28.80 5.45
CA LYS A 3 17.98 27.60 4.88
C LYS A 3 17.32 26.39 5.55
N ASN A 4 16.94 25.42 4.72
CA ASN A 4 16.78 24.00 5.02
C ASN A 4 15.45 23.56 5.66
N HIS A 5 14.42 23.39 4.82
CA HIS A 5 13.27 22.50 5.06
C HIS A 5 13.16 21.45 3.93
N CYS A 6 14.30 20.93 3.48
CA CYS A 6 14.33 19.69 2.73
C CYS A 6 14.91 18.64 3.68
N THR A 7 14.05 18.15 4.57
CA THR A 7 14.36 16.98 5.40
C THR A 7 14.68 15.83 4.44
N ALA A 8 15.83 15.19 4.62
CA ALA A 8 16.35 14.19 3.70
C ALA A 8 15.29 13.11 3.39
N LEU A 9 14.82 13.09 2.14
CA LEU A 9 13.86 12.10 1.62
C LEU A 9 14.41 10.67 1.55
N ALA A 10 15.71 10.48 1.82
CA ALA A 10 16.36 9.18 1.80
C ALA A 10 17.44 9.12 2.88
N ILE A 11 17.08 8.64 4.07
CA ILE A 11 18.06 7.95 4.91
C ILE A 11 18.07 6.52 4.37
N HIS A 12 19.23 6.03 3.92
CA HIS A 12 19.34 4.63 3.52
C HIS A 12 18.86 3.75 4.67
N ASN A 13 18.04 2.74 4.35
CA ASN A 13 17.52 1.77 5.31
C ASN A 13 16.55 2.36 6.36
N SER A 14 15.83 3.44 6.04
CA SER A 14 14.74 3.94 6.87
C SER A 14 13.37 3.52 6.35
N TYR A 15 12.42 3.33 7.27
CA TYR A 15 11.00 3.21 6.95
C TYR A 15 10.51 4.47 6.24
N LEU A 16 9.68 4.30 5.20
CA LEU A 16 8.89 5.43 4.72
C LEU A 16 7.89 5.83 5.82
N ASN A 17 7.83 7.13 6.08
CA ASN A 17 6.85 7.69 7.00
C ASN A 17 5.50 7.91 6.28
N ASP A 18 4.51 8.22 7.09
CA ASP A 18 3.14 8.58 6.71
C ASP A 18 3.09 9.79 5.77
N GLU A 19 3.94 10.80 5.97
CA GLU A 19 4.01 11.99 5.10
C GLU A 19 4.35 11.62 3.65
N VAL A 20 5.35 10.75 3.45
CA VAL A 20 5.77 10.31 2.11
C VAL A 20 4.68 9.50 1.42
N ILE A 21 4.03 8.58 2.14
CA ILE A 21 2.96 7.75 1.56
C ILE A 21 1.74 8.59 1.23
N ASN A 22 1.33 9.51 2.11
CA ASN A 22 0.26 10.45 1.81
C ASN A 22 0.59 11.34 0.61
N ALA A 23 1.84 11.80 0.47
CA ALA A 23 2.26 12.58 -0.70
C ALA A 23 2.13 11.77 -2.00
N PHE A 24 2.50 10.49 -2.00
CA PHE A 24 2.26 9.59 -3.14
C PHE A 24 0.77 9.49 -3.47
N LEU A 25 -0.09 9.24 -2.48
CA LEU A 25 -1.53 9.12 -2.67
C LEU A 25 -2.16 10.41 -3.24
N VAL A 26 -1.70 11.58 -2.80
CA VAL A 26 -2.10 12.88 -3.37
C VAL A 26 -1.68 12.99 -4.84
N ILE A 27 -0.45 12.61 -5.19
CA ILE A 27 0.02 12.63 -6.59
C ILE A 27 -0.87 11.72 -7.45
N VAL A 28 -1.19 10.51 -6.98
CA VAL A 28 -2.08 9.61 -7.72
C VAL A 28 -3.47 10.21 -7.89
N LYS A 29 -4.05 10.79 -6.82
CA LYS A 29 -5.35 11.48 -6.90
C LYS A 29 -5.38 12.59 -7.94
N LEU A 30 -4.30 13.36 -8.06
CA LEU A 30 -4.19 14.42 -9.07
C LEU A 30 -4.18 13.87 -10.51
N GLN A 31 -3.79 12.61 -10.70
CA GLN A 31 -3.79 11.93 -12.00
C GLN A 31 -5.03 11.05 -12.24
N THR A 32 -5.82 10.77 -11.19
CA THR A 32 -6.96 9.83 -11.23
C THR A 32 -8.18 10.44 -10.54
N SER A 33 -9.13 10.94 -11.34
CA SER A 33 -10.30 11.66 -10.82
C SER A 33 -11.20 10.79 -9.93
N TYR A 34 -11.30 9.48 -10.22
CA TYR A 34 -12.17 8.53 -9.53
C TYR A 34 -11.58 7.96 -8.23
N PHE A 35 -10.26 7.96 -8.08
CA PHE A 35 -9.60 7.41 -6.89
C PHE A 35 -9.86 8.32 -5.67
N ILE A 36 -10.15 7.77 -4.49
CA ILE A 36 -10.30 8.56 -3.26
C ILE A 36 -9.30 7.98 -2.23
N PRO A 37 -8.11 8.59 -2.10
CA PRO A 37 -7.16 8.13 -1.11
C PRO A 37 -7.66 8.43 0.30
N GLN A 38 -7.47 7.49 1.20
CA GLN A 38 -7.68 7.70 2.62
C GLN A 38 -6.35 8.15 3.26
N ASN A 39 -6.41 9.05 4.24
CA ASN A 39 -5.20 9.47 4.93
C ASN A 39 -4.64 8.29 5.72
N VAL A 40 -3.37 7.95 5.47
CA VAL A 40 -2.78 6.77 6.08
C VAL A 40 -2.69 6.85 7.59
N LEU A 41 -2.75 8.04 8.21
CA LEU A 41 -2.78 8.22 9.67
C LEU A 41 -4.07 7.77 10.34
N PHE A 42 -5.15 7.57 9.57
CA PHE A 42 -6.45 7.16 10.12
C PHE A 42 -6.41 5.77 10.75
N TYR A 43 -5.34 4.98 10.56
CA TYR A 43 -5.16 3.73 11.33
C TYR A 43 -5.17 3.94 12.85
N GLN A 44 -4.83 5.15 13.34
CA GLN A 44 -4.87 5.50 14.76
C GLN A 44 -6.30 5.79 15.25
N THR A 45 -7.21 6.09 14.34
CA THR A 45 -8.61 6.39 14.64
C THR A 45 -9.48 5.84 13.49
N PRO A 46 -9.73 4.52 13.43
CA PRO A 46 -10.39 3.86 12.29
C PRO A 46 -11.72 4.51 11.86
N LEU A 47 -12.47 5.10 12.79
CA LEU A 47 -13.72 5.82 12.51
C LEU A 47 -13.57 7.04 11.58
N MET A 48 -12.35 7.49 11.29
CA MET A 48 -12.06 8.55 10.33
C MET A 48 -12.09 8.07 8.87
N TYR A 49 -11.97 6.76 8.62
CA TYR A 49 -12.11 6.22 7.28
C TYR A 49 -13.54 6.37 6.78
N SER A 50 -13.67 6.63 5.48
CA SER A 50 -14.98 6.69 4.81
C SER A 50 -15.16 5.51 3.87
N ALA A 51 -16.36 4.93 3.87
CA ALA A 51 -16.70 3.82 2.99
C ALA A 51 -16.48 4.19 1.51
N VAL A 52 -15.98 3.22 0.75
CA VAL A 52 -15.84 3.31 -0.70
C VAL A 52 -16.94 2.48 -1.34
N GLU A 53 -17.79 3.13 -2.13
CA GLU A 53 -18.98 2.50 -2.69
C GLU A 53 -18.91 2.41 -4.22
N ASN A 54 -19.29 1.26 -4.75
CA ASN A 54 -19.59 1.04 -6.17
C ASN A 54 -18.43 1.27 -7.15
N VAL A 55 -17.18 1.23 -6.68
CA VAL A 55 -15.98 1.40 -7.51
C VAL A 55 -14.87 0.46 -7.06
N ASP A 56 -14.03 0.04 -8.00
CA ASP A 56 -12.74 -0.58 -7.65
C ASP A 56 -11.87 0.46 -6.94
N ASP A 57 -11.10 0.00 -5.96
CA ASP A 57 -10.31 0.88 -5.09
C ASP A 57 -8.98 0.25 -4.75
N PHE A 58 -8.00 1.06 -4.37
CA PHE A 58 -6.78 0.57 -3.74
C PHE A 58 -6.40 1.48 -2.58
N GLN A 59 -5.87 0.91 -1.51
CA GLN A 59 -5.37 1.68 -0.38
C GLN A 59 -3.97 1.20 0.00
N ILE A 60 -3.16 2.11 0.52
CA ILE A 60 -1.95 1.74 1.27
C ILE A 60 -2.31 1.88 2.74
N LEU A 61 -2.31 0.76 3.47
CA LEU A 61 -2.74 0.70 4.86
C LEU A 61 -1.56 0.33 5.76
N TYR A 62 -1.58 0.85 6.98
CA TYR A 62 -0.62 0.50 8.01
C TYR A 62 -1.18 -0.62 8.88
N ASP A 63 -0.53 -1.78 8.86
CA ASP A 63 -0.81 -2.87 9.78
C ASP A 63 0.04 -2.73 11.04
N GLY A 64 -0.49 -2.00 12.01
CA GLY A 64 0.14 -1.80 13.31
C GLY A 64 -0.90 -1.44 14.35
N SER A 65 -0.56 -1.65 15.62
CA SER A 65 -1.44 -1.33 16.75
C SER A 65 -0.99 -0.06 17.46
N ILE A 66 -1.96 0.70 17.96
CA ILE A 66 -1.73 1.84 18.86
C ILE A 66 -1.09 1.33 20.17
N GLY A 67 -0.03 2.00 20.62
CA GLY A 67 0.51 1.81 21.97
C GLY A 67 1.42 0.60 22.21
N ASN A 68 1.65 -0.26 21.21
CA ASN A 68 2.63 -1.34 21.33
C ASN A 68 3.95 -0.99 20.64
N TYR A 69 5.06 -1.43 21.22
CA TYR A 69 6.41 -1.41 20.61
C TYR A 69 6.57 -2.31 19.37
N VAL A 70 5.45 -2.82 18.82
CA VAL A 70 5.46 -3.64 17.61
C VAL A 70 5.62 -2.70 16.43
N ILE A 71 6.73 -2.86 15.71
CA ILE A 71 6.99 -2.18 14.45
C ILE A 71 5.85 -2.59 13.50
N GLY A 72 5.03 -1.63 13.07
CA GLY A 72 3.96 -1.88 12.12
C GLY A 72 4.49 -1.96 10.69
N HIS A 73 3.61 -2.34 9.77
CA HIS A 73 4.00 -2.73 8.42
C HIS A 73 3.07 -2.10 7.37
N TRP A 74 3.66 -1.49 6.34
CA TRP A 74 2.89 -0.95 5.22
C TRP A 74 2.53 -2.07 4.23
N LEU A 75 1.25 -2.13 3.85
CA LEU A 75 0.76 -3.07 2.85
C LEU A 75 -0.16 -2.39 1.83
N CYS A 76 -0.35 -3.05 0.69
CA CYS A 76 -1.26 -2.58 -0.35
C CYS A 76 -2.52 -3.45 -0.36
N VAL A 77 -3.69 -2.82 -0.37
CA VAL A 77 -4.99 -3.48 -0.54
C VAL A 77 -5.59 -3.03 -1.86
N TYR A 78 -6.15 -3.97 -2.60
CA TYR A 78 -6.98 -3.70 -3.77
C TYR A 78 -8.36 -4.27 -3.54
N TYR A 79 -9.40 -3.47 -3.72
CA TYR A 79 -10.78 -3.90 -3.62
C TYR A 79 -11.41 -3.97 -5.00
N ARG A 80 -11.90 -5.16 -5.36
CA ARG A 80 -12.70 -5.37 -6.57
C ARG A 80 -14.18 -5.25 -6.23
N ASN A 81 -14.84 -4.24 -6.79
CA ASN A 81 -16.25 -3.97 -6.52
C ASN A 81 -17.18 -5.05 -7.08
N GLU A 82 -16.82 -5.66 -8.21
CA GLU A 82 -17.61 -6.74 -8.83
C GLU A 82 -17.74 -7.96 -7.89
N THR A 83 -16.63 -8.35 -7.26
CA THR A 83 -16.57 -9.52 -6.38
C THR A 83 -16.70 -9.18 -4.90
N LYS A 84 -16.73 -7.88 -4.57
CA LYS A 84 -16.67 -7.34 -3.21
C LYS A 84 -15.47 -7.86 -2.42
N CYS A 85 -14.36 -8.20 -3.10
CA CYS A 85 -13.24 -8.88 -2.48
C CYS A 85 -12.07 -7.91 -2.25
N PRO A 86 -11.64 -7.70 -0.99
CA PRO A 86 -10.37 -7.06 -0.68
C PRO A 86 -9.24 -8.06 -0.84
N GLU A 87 -8.29 -7.71 -1.69
CA GLU A 87 -7.07 -8.45 -1.96
C GLU A 87 -5.89 -7.75 -1.29
N VAL A 88 -5.23 -8.44 -0.38
CA VAL A 88 -4.05 -7.93 0.33
C VAL A 88 -2.80 -8.38 -0.41
N TYR A 89 -2.01 -7.41 -0.87
CA TYR A 89 -0.71 -7.59 -1.49
C TYR A 89 0.37 -7.31 -0.45
N ASP A 90 0.81 -8.38 0.21
CA ASP A 90 1.86 -8.37 1.21
C ASP A 90 2.60 -9.73 1.21
N ARG A 91 3.66 -9.85 2.02
CA ARG A 91 4.39 -11.10 2.25
C ARG A 91 3.41 -12.26 2.54
N PRO A 92 3.70 -13.47 2.02
CA PRO A 92 2.90 -14.65 2.33
C PRO A 92 2.83 -14.90 3.86
N TYR A 93 1.67 -15.35 4.35
CA TYR A 93 1.42 -15.78 5.74
C TYR A 93 1.45 -14.66 6.80
N HIS A 94 1.15 -13.43 6.40
CA HIS A 94 0.93 -12.35 7.35
C HIS A 94 -0.48 -12.41 7.94
N THR A 95 -0.57 -12.45 9.28
CA THR A 95 -1.85 -12.27 9.98
C THR A 95 -2.06 -10.79 10.20
N LEU A 96 -3.13 -10.24 9.63
CA LEU A 96 -3.49 -8.84 9.83
C LEU A 96 -3.89 -8.57 11.27
N ASN A 97 -3.60 -7.38 11.76
CA ASN A 97 -4.10 -6.91 13.04
C ASN A 97 -5.63 -6.73 13.02
N ASP A 98 -6.29 -6.95 14.15
CA ASP A 98 -7.73 -6.70 14.31
C ASP A 98 -8.12 -5.28 13.91
N ASN A 99 -7.25 -4.29 14.19
CA ASN A 99 -7.44 -2.90 13.78
C ASN A 99 -7.54 -2.76 12.26
N LEU A 100 -6.77 -3.55 11.51
CA LEU A 100 -6.83 -3.51 10.05
C LEU A 100 -8.11 -4.17 9.54
N PHE A 101 -8.60 -5.24 10.18
CA PHE A 101 -9.90 -5.81 9.84
C PHE A 101 -11.04 -4.80 10.06
N GLU A 102 -11.02 -4.05 11.17
CA GLU A 102 -11.98 -2.98 11.43
C GLU A 102 -11.93 -1.90 10.34
N ILE A 103 -10.74 -1.47 9.95
CA ILE A 103 -10.57 -0.52 8.84
C ILE A 103 -11.15 -1.06 7.54
N LEU A 104 -10.92 -2.34 7.22
CA LEU A 104 -11.48 -2.96 6.01
C LEU A 104 -13.01 -3.10 6.08
N ASP A 105 -13.59 -3.32 7.25
CA ASP A 105 -15.04 -3.34 7.46
C ASP A 105 -15.66 -1.95 7.26
N ILE A 106 -14.97 -0.89 7.68
CA ILE A 106 -15.41 0.50 7.48
C ILE A 106 -15.28 0.91 6.00
N LEU A 107 -14.14 0.62 5.38
CA LEU A 107 -13.88 0.96 3.97
C LEU A 107 -14.80 0.23 3.02
N TYR A 108 -15.07 -1.07 3.29
CA TYR A 108 -15.80 -1.94 2.38
C TYR A 108 -16.90 -2.70 3.14
N PRO A 109 -18.02 -2.05 3.53
CA PRO A 109 -19.03 -2.67 4.42
C PRO A 109 -19.70 -3.92 3.86
N SER A 110 -19.71 -4.09 2.54
CA SER A 110 -20.28 -5.26 1.85
C SER A 110 -19.22 -6.26 1.41
N LYS A 111 -18.01 -6.21 1.97
CA LYS A 111 -16.91 -7.07 1.53
C LYS A 111 -17.19 -8.56 1.77
N SER A 112 -16.68 -9.39 0.86
CA SER A 112 -16.47 -10.80 1.10
C SER A 112 -15.25 -11.04 1.99
N ASN A 113 -14.85 -12.30 2.11
CA ASN A 113 -13.60 -12.66 2.76
C ASN A 113 -12.40 -11.98 2.09
N VAL A 114 -11.45 -11.56 2.92
CA VAL A 114 -10.16 -11.01 2.50
C VAL A 114 -9.31 -12.12 1.87
N VAL A 115 -8.66 -11.83 0.75
CA VAL A 115 -7.77 -12.76 0.04
C VAL A 115 -6.35 -12.24 0.08
N PHE A 116 -5.41 -13.07 0.52
CA PHE A 116 -3.98 -12.74 0.46
C PHE A 116 -3.42 -13.17 -0.90
N LYS A 117 -2.83 -12.21 -1.61
CA LYS A 117 -2.21 -12.43 -2.91
C LYS A 117 -0.74 -12.75 -2.71
N SER A 118 -0.25 -13.77 -3.41
CA SER A 118 1.17 -14.11 -3.37
C SER A 118 1.95 -13.09 -4.19
N VAL A 119 2.79 -12.31 -3.53
CA VAL A 119 3.75 -11.39 -4.15
C VAL A 119 5.17 -11.71 -3.70
N ILE A 120 6.14 -11.11 -4.39
CA ILE A 120 7.54 -11.20 -3.97
C ILE A 120 7.71 -10.60 -2.58
N LYS A 121 8.43 -11.33 -1.71
CA LYS A 121 8.77 -10.88 -0.37
C LYS A 121 9.83 -9.78 -0.46
N GLN A 122 9.64 -8.69 0.29
CA GLN A 122 10.66 -7.67 0.46
C GLN A 122 11.96 -8.28 1.04
N PRO A 123 13.15 -7.78 0.65
CA PRO A 123 14.43 -8.36 1.07
C PRO A 123 14.86 -7.97 2.49
N ASP A 124 14.26 -6.96 3.09
CA ASP A 124 14.69 -6.36 4.37
C ASP A 124 13.49 -6.06 5.31
N GLY A 125 13.75 -5.35 6.42
CA GLY A 125 12.74 -5.01 7.43
C GLY A 125 12.06 -3.65 7.24
N TYR A 126 12.54 -2.77 6.36
CA TYR A 126 12.17 -1.35 6.31
C TYR A 126 11.62 -0.88 4.95
N SER A 127 11.68 -1.72 3.92
CA SER A 127 11.24 -1.41 2.56
C SER A 127 9.74 -1.59 2.31
N CYS A 128 8.95 -1.94 3.33
CA CYS A 128 7.51 -2.22 3.19
C CYS A 128 6.73 -1.09 2.51
N GLY A 129 6.98 0.16 2.88
CA GLY A 129 6.36 1.32 2.24
C GLY A 129 6.71 1.43 0.74
N VAL A 130 7.96 1.13 0.38
CA VAL A 130 8.43 1.18 -1.03
C VAL A 130 7.76 0.08 -1.86
N PHE A 131 7.63 -1.12 -1.29
CA PHE A 131 6.93 -2.23 -1.95
C PHE A 131 5.42 -1.98 -2.05
N ALA A 132 4.78 -1.45 -1.00
CA ALA A 132 3.36 -1.09 -1.03
C ALA A 132 3.06 -0.05 -2.12
N ILE A 133 3.90 0.99 -2.26
CA ILE A 133 3.82 1.97 -3.35
C ILE A 133 3.99 1.29 -4.72
N ALA A 134 4.93 0.36 -4.85
CA ALA A 134 5.18 -0.34 -6.10
C ALA A 134 4.00 -1.24 -6.52
N PHE A 135 3.38 -1.94 -5.56
CA PHE A 135 2.19 -2.75 -5.80
C PHE A 135 0.99 -1.87 -6.20
N ALA A 136 0.75 -0.77 -5.47
CA ALA A 136 -0.26 0.21 -5.82
C ALA A 136 -0.04 0.77 -7.23
N THR A 137 1.21 1.09 -7.57
CA THR A 137 1.60 1.57 -8.91
C THR A 137 1.26 0.55 -9.99
N SER A 138 1.56 -0.73 -9.78
CA SER A 138 1.19 -1.79 -10.72
C SER A 138 -0.33 -1.86 -10.94
N LEU A 139 -1.11 -1.81 -9.86
CA LEU A 139 -2.57 -1.82 -9.92
C LEU A 139 -3.14 -0.61 -10.67
N ILE A 140 -2.60 0.59 -10.44
CA ILE A 140 -2.97 1.83 -11.16
C ILE A 140 -2.77 1.66 -12.67
N PHE A 141 -1.73 0.94 -13.09
CA PHE A 141 -1.45 0.65 -14.50
C PHE A 141 -2.15 -0.62 -15.02
N GLY A 142 -3.11 -1.17 -14.29
CA GLY A 142 -3.87 -2.36 -14.69
C GLY A 142 -3.04 -3.66 -14.70
N ARG A 143 -1.92 -3.68 -13.98
CA ARG A 143 -1.06 -4.87 -13.82
C ARG A 143 -1.33 -5.53 -12.48
N ASN A 144 -1.20 -6.85 -12.43
CA ASN A 144 -1.33 -7.63 -11.20
C ASN A 144 0.04 -7.78 -10.52
N PRO A 145 0.25 -7.27 -9.29
CA PRO A 145 1.52 -7.41 -8.58
C PRO A 145 2.00 -8.87 -8.39
N SER A 146 1.07 -9.84 -8.37
CA SER A 146 1.43 -11.26 -8.26
C SER A 146 2.19 -11.79 -9.48
N ASP A 147 2.05 -11.13 -10.63
CA ASP A 147 2.64 -11.51 -11.91
C ASP A 147 3.92 -10.72 -12.22
N GLU A 148 4.38 -9.89 -11.29
CA GLU A 148 5.51 -8.97 -11.48
C GLU A 148 6.72 -9.32 -10.61
N CYS A 149 7.91 -8.98 -11.13
CA CYS A 149 9.14 -9.01 -10.34
C CYS A 149 9.50 -7.59 -9.88
N TYR A 150 9.83 -7.46 -8.60
CA TYR A 150 10.17 -6.20 -7.96
C TYR A 150 11.58 -6.26 -7.41
N ILE A 151 12.41 -5.26 -7.72
CA ILE A 151 13.78 -5.15 -7.21
C ILE A 151 13.95 -3.78 -6.58
N ILE A 152 14.37 -3.75 -5.32
CA ILE A 152 14.66 -2.51 -4.62
C ILE A 152 15.99 -1.92 -5.08
N ASP A 153 15.97 -0.64 -5.40
CA ASP A 153 17.15 0.19 -5.59
C ASP A 153 17.34 1.04 -4.33
N TYR A 154 18.16 0.56 -3.40
CA TYR A 154 18.42 1.23 -2.12
C TYR A 154 19.02 2.62 -2.25
N ASN A 155 19.65 2.93 -3.39
CA ASN A 155 20.25 4.25 -3.61
C ASN A 155 19.18 5.30 -3.87
N ASN A 156 18.06 4.90 -4.47
CA ASN A 156 16.98 5.79 -4.86
C ASN A 156 15.69 5.55 -4.06
N MET A 157 15.64 4.51 -3.23
CA MET A 157 14.43 4.05 -2.50
C MET A 157 13.24 3.80 -3.44
N ILE A 158 13.52 3.24 -4.63
CA ILE A 158 12.53 2.92 -5.65
C ILE A 158 12.48 1.40 -5.84
N CYS A 159 11.28 0.85 -6.03
CA CYS A 159 11.12 -0.50 -6.51
C CYS A 159 10.97 -0.52 -8.04
N LYS A 160 11.88 -1.20 -8.73
CA LYS A 160 11.85 -1.37 -10.19
C LYS A 160 11.05 -2.61 -10.53
N THR A 161 10.11 -2.47 -11.46
CA THR A 161 9.33 -3.60 -12.00
C THR A 161 10.01 -4.16 -13.24
N TRP A 162 10.17 -5.48 -13.28
CA TRP A 162 10.59 -6.20 -14.48
C TRP A 162 9.44 -7.11 -14.91
N THR A 163 8.86 -6.82 -16.07
CA THR A 163 7.93 -7.75 -16.70
C THR A 163 8.75 -8.78 -17.45
N LEU A 164 8.70 -10.04 -17.03
CA LEU A 164 9.16 -11.14 -17.88
C LEU A 164 8.26 -11.11 -19.13
N ARG A 165 8.77 -10.60 -20.25
CA ARG A 165 8.09 -10.79 -21.54
C ARG A 165 7.99 -12.29 -21.76
N LYS A 166 6.83 -12.89 -21.53
CA LYS A 166 6.50 -14.18 -22.15
C LYS A 166 6.69 -13.94 -23.65
N LYS A 167 7.68 -14.58 -24.25
CA LYS A 167 7.70 -14.74 -25.70
C LYS A 167 6.37 -15.38 -26.05
N MET A 168 5.48 -14.61 -26.67
CA MET A 168 4.35 -15.20 -27.38
C MET A 168 5.00 -16.05 -28.48
N GLY A 169 4.92 -17.37 -28.30
CA GLY A 169 5.21 -18.34 -29.36
C GLY A 169 4.07 -18.41 -30.34
#